data_AF-A0A8T3VPV8-F1
#
_entry.id   AF-A0A8T3VPV8-F1
#
_cell.length_a   1.000
_cell.length_b   1.000
_cell.length_c   1.000
_cell.angle_alpha   90.00
_cell.angle_beta   90.00
_cell.angle_gamma   90.00
#
_symmetry.space_group_name_H-M   'P 1'
#
loop_
_entity.id
_entity.type
_entity.pdbx_description
1 polymer ?
#
loop_
_entity_poly.entity_id
_entity_poly.type
_entity_poly.pdbx_seq_one_letter_code
_entity_poly.pdbx_strand_id
1 'polypeptide(L)'
;MKNEKLIIIFLIAVYLIFKWIIFIVMPIFYFRHKKLNTHPKTDEIIYSPPFEYDYAIVNGIYLNDLHNETGSVNVNGLTIEIAKLIKKNYISVSIDDDVIDKEEKITLVLNHMNIKKLNSTDKEIINILQLFSKHDMTLKDIKTKLNNKSVLKKFIFQLKIWKRDIEQKNRINPNEYYRYEHVGNVEIVAILTVFASIIRIIIYGFLMHIAFIIAAEIILIMFSILLFFTSKVIMGHYTEMGYYHLTKWIMFKNYLSSEDELQKHSPDDWEDILLYACCFGIENDVIKNFKKINVNVNNNDLEKFIENDGVKILSDIFYKEVKRI
;
A
#
# COMPACT_ATOMS: atom_id res chain seq x y z
N MET A 1 -58.70 -1.21 -8.44
CA MET A 1 -58.09 -1.11 -7.09
C MET A 1 -56.94 -2.06 -6.79
N LYS A 2 -57.08 -3.40 -6.83
CA LYS A 2 -55.96 -4.32 -6.44
C LYS A 2 -54.78 -4.28 -7.42
N ASN A 3 -55.07 -4.18 -8.73
CA ASN A 3 -54.05 -4.13 -9.78
C ASN A 3 -53.31 -2.78 -9.83
N GLU A 4 -53.99 -1.67 -9.53
CA GLU A 4 -53.37 -0.32 -9.53
C GLU A 4 -52.33 -0.18 -8.42
N LYS A 5 -52.60 -0.71 -7.22
CA LYS A 5 -51.61 -0.73 -6.13
C LYS A 5 -50.37 -1.56 -6.49
N LEU A 6 -50.57 -2.68 -7.18
CA LEU A 6 -49.49 -3.56 -7.60
C LEU A 6 -48.60 -2.90 -8.67
N ILE A 7 -49.22 -2.18 -9.60
CA ILE A 7 -48.53 -1.38 -10.63
C ILE A 7 -47.72 -0.25 -9.99
N ILE A 8 -48.28 0.47 -9.01
CA ILE A 8 -47.58 1.56 -8.32
C ILE A 8 -46.36 1.01 -7.55
N ILE A 9 -46.52 -0.11 -6.83
CA ILE A 9 -45.41 -0.75 -6.11
C ILE A 9 -44.31 -1.21 -7.08
N PHE A 10 -44.71 -1.79 -8.22
CA PHE A 10 -43.76 -2.21 -9.26
C PHE A 10 -43.00 -1.01 -9.85
N LEU A 11 -43.69 0.10 -10.16
CA LEU A 11 -43.06 1.31 -10.68
C LEU A 11 -42.11 1.96 -9.68
N ILE A 12 -42.45 1.95 -8.39
CA ILE A 12 -41.55 2.42 -7.31
C ILE A 12 -40.31 1.52 -7.23
N ALA A 13 -40.48 0.19 -7.29
CA ALA A 13 -39.37 -0.75 -7.28
C ALA A 13 -38.44 -0.55 -8.49
N VAL A 14 -39.00 -0.43 -9.70
CA VAL A 14 -38.24 -0.17 -10.93
C VAL A 14 -37.51 1.17 -10.86
N TYR A 15 -38.18 2.23 -10.39
CA TYR A 15 -37.56 3.55 -10.21
C TYR A 15 -36.38 3.49 -9.23
N LEU A 16 -36.55 2.79 -8.09
CA LEU A 16 -35.47 2.59 -7.14
C LEU A 16 -34.30 1.86 -7.81
N ILE A 17 -34.53 0.72 -8.47
CA ILE A 17 -33.50 -0.06 -9.19
C ILE A 17 -32.78 0.77 -10.26
N PHE A 18 -33.51 1.58 -11.03
CA PHE A 18 -32.88 2.45 -12.04
C PHE A 18 -31.99 3.51 -11.40
N LYS A 19 -32.44 4.07 -10.28
CA LYS A 19 -31.65 5.01 -9.47
C LYS A 19 -30.37 4.36 -8.95
N TRP A 20 -30.44 3.09 -8.53
CA TRP A 20 -29.29 2.28 -8.13
C TRP A 20 -28.27 2.05 -9.25
N ILE A 21 -28.74 1.71 -10.45
CA ILE A 21 -27.87 1.50 -11.62
C ILE A 21 -27.14 2.78 -11.95
N ILE A 22 -27.82 3.93 -12.00
CA ILE A 22 -27.19 5.21 -12.33
C ILE A 22 -26.17 5.61 -11.25
N PHE A 23 -26.51 5.44 -9.97
CA PHE A 23 -25.64 5.87 -8.87
C PHE A 23 -24.40 4.98 -8.67
N ILE A 24 -24.49 3.69 -9.00
CA ILE A 24 -23.37 2.74 -8.86
C ILE A 24 -22.55 2.66 -10.14
N VAL A 25 -23.20 2.53 -11.30
CA VAL A 25 -22.52 2.25 -12.58
C VAL A 25 -21.83 3.50 -13.11
N MET A 26 -22.42 4.69 -12.94
CA MET A 26 -21.87 5.91 -13.54
C MET A 26 -20.51 6.32 -12.93
N PRO A 27 -20.31 6.31 -11.59
CA PRO A 27 -18.98 6.55 -11.02
C PRO A 27 -17.97 5.48 -11.45
N ILE A 28 -18.36 4.20 -11.40
CA ILE A 28 -17.44 3.10 -11.76
C ILE A 28 -17.00 3.21 -13.23
N PHE A 29 -17.92 3.47 -14.17
CA PHE A 29 -17.57 3.64 -15.58
C PHE A 29 -16.75 4.90 -15.84
N TYR A 30 -17.14 6.04 -15.26
CA TYR A 30 -16.44 7.31 -15.46
C TYR A 30 -14.99 7.24 -14.95
N PHE A 31 -14.78 6.73 -13.73
CA PHE A 31 -13.44 6.66 -13.13
C PHE A 31 -12.57 5.54 -13.72
N ARG A 32 -13.17 4.40 -14.10
CA ARG A 32 -12.43 3.32 -14.78
C ARG A 32 -11.99 3.74 -16.19
N HIS A 33 -12.81 4.50 -16.92
CA HIS A 33 -12.45 4.97 -18.26
C HIS A 33 -11.31 6.01 -18.25
N LYS A 34 -11.24 6.86 -17.21
CA LYS A 34 -10.10 7.78 -17.00
C LYS A 34 -8.80 7.03 -16.68
N LYS A 35 -8.89 5.86 -16.01
CA LYS A 35 -7.74 5.04 -15.59
C LYS A 35 -7.16 4.18 -16.74
N LEU A 36 -7.94 3.80 -17.74
CA LEU A 36 -7.50 2.93 -18.85
C LEU A 36 -6.83 3.68 -20.02
N ASN A 37 -7.15 4.96 -20.24
CA ASN A 37 -6.72 5.68 -21.43
C ASN A 37 -5.39 6.43 -21.29
N THR A 38 -4.67 6.28 -20.18
CA THR A 38 -3.48 7.07 -19.92
C THR A 38 -2.16 6.37 -20.18
N HIS A 39 -2.07 5.05 -20.38
CA HIS A 39 -0.77 4.40 -20.62
C HIS A 39 -0.23 4.76 -22.00
N PRO A 40 0.78 5.66 -22.14
CA PRO A 40 1.47 5.75 -23.40
C PRO A 40 2.21 4.43 -23.56
N LYS A 41 1.85 3.69 -24.60
CA LYS A 41 2.69 2.60 -25.08
C LYS A 41 3.90 3.26 -25.70
N THR A 42 4.98 3.38 -24.94
CA THR A 42 6.27 3.78 -25.50
C THR A 42 7.17 2.56 -25.52
N ASP A 43 7.89 2.37 -26.60
CA ASP A 43 8.85 1.27 -26.76
C ASP A 43 10.20 1.56 -26.05
N GLU A 44 10.27 2.63 -25.27
CA GLU A 44 11.45 3.03 -24.49
C GLU A 44 11.66 2.09 -23.30
N ILE A 45 12.85 1.50 -23.20
CA ILE A 45 13.29 0.71 -22.05
C ILE A 45 14.20 1.58 -21.18
N ILE A 46 14.00 1.52 -19.87
CA ILE A 46 14.76 2.28 -18.88
C ILE A 46 15.58 1.31 -18.05
N TYR A 47 16.90 1.41 -18.19
CA TYR A 47 17.88 0.47 -17.59
C TYR A 47 18.41 0.91 -16.22
N SER A 48 18.11 2.15 -15.82
CA SER A 48 18.57 2.74 -14.56
C SER A 48 17.41 3.46 -13.87
N PRO A 49 17.47 3.67 -12.54
CA PRO A 49 16.41 4.38 -11.84
C PRO A 49 16.14 5.75 -12.51
N PRO A 50 14.90 6.02 -12.95
CA PRO A 50 14.60 7.23 -13.73
C PRO A 50 14.72 8.52 -12.91
N PHE A 51 14.66 8.43 -11.58
CA PHE A 51 14.75 9.57 -10.67
C PHE A 51 15.48 9.19 -9.39
N GLU A 52 16.21 10.14 -8.81
CA GLU A 52 16.94 10.00 -7.55
C GLU A 52 16.01 10.20 -6.33
N TYR A 53 15.05 9.30 -6.16
CA TYR A 53 14.15 9.31 -5.00
C TYR A 53 14.49 8.21 -4.00
N ASP A 54 14.26 8.50 -2.72
CA ASP A 54 14.33 7.46 -1.68
C ASP A 54 13.33 6.32 -1.98
N TYR A 55 13.68 5.09 -1.62
CA TYR A 55 12.89 3.87 -1.91
C TYR A 55 11.46 3.96 -1.35
N ALA A 56 11.28 4.57 -0.18
CA ALA A 56 9.96 4.79 0.40
C ALA A 56 9.03 5.65 -0.45
N ILE A 57 9.58 6.63 -1.18
CA ILE A 57 8.83 7.46 -2.13
C ILE A 57 8.43 6.60 -3.33
N VAL A 58 9.40 5.84 -3.87
CA VAL A 58 9.19 5.01 -5.05
C VAL A 58 8.07 4.00 -4.82
N ASN A 59 8.14 3.28 -3.70
CA ASN A 59 7.11 2.34 -3.27
C ASN A 59 5.77 3.04 -2.97
N GLY A 60 5.76 4.03 -2.08
CA GLY A 60 4.53 4.62 -1.55
C GLY A 60 3.72 5.41 -2.57
N ILE A 61 4.38 6.13 -3.47
CA ILE A 61 3.71 7.02 -4.43
C ILE A 61 3.44 6.32 -5.76
N TYR A 62 4.38 5.53 -6.27
CA TYR A 62 4.29 5.04 -7.65
C TYR A 62 3.87 3.57 -7.79
N LEU A 63 4.28 2.64 -6.91
CA LEU A 63 4.18 1.21 -7.26
C LEU A 63 3.77 0.28 -6.09
N ASN A 64 3.03 0.79 -5.09
CA ASN A 64 2.65 -0.01 -3.91
C ASN A 64 1.75 -1.21 -4.26
N ASP A 65 2.36 -2.38 -4.45
CA ASP A 65 1.68 -3.63 -4.79
C ASP A 65 1.29 -4.48 -3.55
N LEU A 66 1.91 -4.26 -2.38
CA LEU A 66 1.72 -5.12 -1.20
C LEU A 66 0.38 -4.89 -0.47
N HIS A 67 -0.06 -3.63 -0.34
CA HIS A 67 -1.23 -3.28 0.47
C HIS A 67 -2.16 -2.23 -0.16
N ASN A 68 -1.98 -1.91 -1.44
CA ASN A 68 -2.83 -0.98 -2.21
C ASN A 68 -2.99 0.43 -1.57
N GLU A 69 -2.03 0.88 -0.76
CA GLU A 69 -2.00 2.25 -0.21
C GLU A 69 -1.08 3.13 -1.03
N THR A 70 -1.51 3.44 -2.25
CA THR A 70 -0.77 4.25 -3.23
C THR A 70 -0.99 5.74 -2.99
N GLY A 71 0.02 6.56 -3.31
CA GLY A 71 -0.10 8.02 -3.26
C GLY A 71 0.33 8.66 -1.94
N SER A 72 1.02 7.93 -1.07
CA SER A 72 1.70 8.50 0.10
C SER A 72 2.75 7.53 0.65
N VAL A 73 3.74 8.05 1.36
CA VAL A 73 4.71 7.20 2.06
C VAL A 73 3.99 6.40 3.16
N ASN A 74 4.27 5.11 3.25
CA ASN A 74 3.58 4.18 4.14
C ASN A 74 4.57 3.21 4.81
N VAL A 75 4.02 2.22 5.53
CA VAL A 75 4.83 1.24 6.28
C VAL A 75 5.65 0.31 5.37
N ASN A 76 5.21 0.08 4.13
CA ASN A 76 5.95 -0.71 3.14
C ASN A 76 7.20 0.07 2.71
N GLY A 77 7.05 1.38 2.51
CA GLY A 77 8.20 2.26 2.32
C GLY A 77 9.18 2.20 3.49
N LEU A 78 8.69 2.17 4.73
CA LEU A 78 9.55 2.05 5.92
C LEU A 78 10.32 0.72 5.93
N THR A 79 9.70 -0.40 5.57
CA THR A 79 10.40 -1.70 5.56
C THR A 79 11.49 -1.79 4.50
N ILE A 80 11.27 -1.18 3.34
CA ILE A 80 12.30 -1.10 2.30
C ILE A 80 13.45 -0.20 2.74
N GLU A 81 13.18 0.89 3.44
CA GLU A 81 14.23 1.75 4.01
C GLU A 81 14.99 1.05 5.15
N ILE A 82 14.35 0.15 5.89
CA ILE A 82 15.06 -0.76 6.82
C ILE A 82 15.97 -1.71 6.03
N ALA A 83 15.51 -2.27 4.91
CA ALA A 83 16.36 -3.07 4.02
C ALA A 83 17.55 -2.28 3.45
N LYS A 84 17.37 -0.98 3.14
CA LYS A 84 18.47 -0.07 2.79
C LYS A 84 19.49 0.07 3.93
N LEU A 85 19.05 0.11 5.19
CA LEU A 85 19.97 0.14 6.33
C LEU A 85 20.69 -1.18 6.57
N ILE A 86 20.08 -2.31 6.19
CA ILE A 86 20.74 -3.62 6.13
C ILE A 86 21.82 -3.59 5.04
N LYS A 87 21.49 -3.13 3.83
CA LYS A 87 22.46 -2.92 2.73
C LYS A 87 23.68 -2.13 3.20
N LYS A 88 23.46 -1.06 3.97
CA LYS A 88 24.53 -0.18 4.45
C LYS A 88 25.25 -0.68 5.72
N ASN A 89 25.00 -1.91 6.17
CA ASN A 89 25.59 -2.52 7.37
C ASN A 89 25.36 -1.74 8.68
N TYR A 90 24.23 -1.01 8.76
CA TYR A 90 23.76 -0.42 10.03
C TYR A 90 22.90 -1.39 10.84
N ILE A 91 22.29 -2.36 10.16
CA ILE A 91 21.49 -3.43 10.74
C ILE A 91 22.03 -4.75 10.18
N SER A 92 22.36 -5.68 11.06
CA SER A 92 22.73 -7.05 10.68
C SER A 92 21.53 -7.98 10.82
N VAL A 93 21.53 -9.06 10.05
CA VAL A 93 20.42 -10.02 9.99
C VAL A 93 20.93 -11.40 10.39
N SER A 94 20.37 -11.94 11.47
CA SER A 94 20.60 -13.32 11.87
C SER A 94 19.37 -14.15 11.56
N ILE A 95 19.59 -15.32 10.97
CA ILE A 95 18.56 -16.27 10.59
C ILE A 95 18.75 -17.54 11.41
N ASP A 96 17.72 -17.95 12.14
CA ASP A 96 17.70 -19.20 12.89
C ASP A 96 16.97 -20.28 12.09
N ASP A 97 17.72 -21.11 11.37
CA ASP A 97 17.16 -22.15 10.50
C ASP A 97 16.46 -23.30 11.25
N ASP A 98 16.68 -23.42 12.56
CA ASP A 98 16.00 -24.43 13.40
C ASP A 98 14.56 -24.00 13.76
N VAL A 99 14.22 -22.73 13.54
CA VAL A 99 12.91 -22.16 13.87
C VAL A 99 11.99 -22.18 12.65
N ILE A 100 10.84 -22.86 12.80
CA ILE A 100 9.80 -22.96 11.75
C ILE A 100 9.00 -21.66 11.61
N ASP A 101 8.74 -20.95 12.71
CA ASP A 101 8.00 -19.68 12.69
C ASP A 101 8.85 -18.58 12.06
N LYS A 102 8.47 -18.15 10.84
CA LYS A 102 9.19 -17.13 10.07
C LYS A 102 9.37 -15.81 10.84
N GLU A 103 8.44 -15.45 11.72
CA GLU A 103 8.54 -14.20 12.51
C GLU A 103 9.61 -14.29 13.62
N GLU A 104 9.86 -15.50 14.13
CA GLU A 104 10.84 -15.79 15.19
C GLU A 104 12.22 -16.14 14.59
N LYS A 105 12.23 -16.69 13.37
CA LYS A 105 13.42 -17.03 12.57
C LYS A 105 14.31 -15.82 12.26
N ILE A 106 13.73 -14.64 12.05
CA ILE A 106 14.47 -13.46 11.57
C ILE A 106 14.76 -12.50 12.73
N THR A 107 16.04 -12.28 13.00
CA THR A 107 16.52 -11.34 14.03
C THR A 107 17.27 -10.17 13.40
N LEU A 108 16.89 -8.95 13.77
CA LEU A 108 17.56 -7.70 13.39
C LEU A 108 18.48 -7.25 14.53
N VAL A 109 19.74 -6.94 14.21
CA VAL A 109 20.76 -6.50 15.19
C VAL A 109 21.27 -5.10 14.82
N LEU A 110 21.07 -4.12 15.70
CA LEU A 110 21.46 -2.73 15.48
C LEU A 110 22.95 -2.50 15.75
N ASN A 111 23.70 -2.02 14.75
CA ASN A 111 25.13 -1.73 14.89
C ASN A 111 25.38 -0.29 15.40
N HIS A 112 25.47 -0.15 16.72
CA HIS A 112 25.62 1.14 17.42
C HIS A 112 26.82 1.99 17.02
N MET A 113 27.92 1.38 16.55
CA MET A 113 29.12 2.13 16.17
C MET A 113 28.91 2.97 14.89
N ASN A 114 28.06 2.50 13.98
CA ASN A 114 27.83 3.14 12.69
C ASN A 114 26.70 4.20 12.74
N ILE A 115 25.75 4.07 13.67
CA ILE A 115 24.55 4.93 13.78
C ILE A 115 24.86 6.43 13.90
N LYS A 116 26.01 6.81 14.47
CA LYS A 116 26.40 8.23 14.64
C LYS A 116 26.52 8.98 13.29
N LYS A 117 26.87 8.28 12.20
CA LYS A 117 27.08 8.86 10.87
C LYS A 117 25.80 8.95 10.01
N LEU A 118 24.67 8.46 10.51
CA LEU A 118 23.41 8.48 9.76
C LEU A 118 22.89 9.91 9.55
N ASN A 119 22.25 10.13 8.40
CA ASN A 119 21.45 11.33 8.16
C ASN A 119 20.22 11.37 9.08
N SER A 120 19.49 12.48 9.12
CA SER A 120 18.33 12.65 10.01
C SER A 120 17.23 11.62 9.75
N THR A 121 16.86 11.39 8.49
CA THR A 121 15.78 10.46 8.11
C THR A 121 16.12 9.00 8.48
N ASP A 122 17.36 8.57 8.25
CA ASP A 122 17.81 7.22 8.60
C ASP A 122 17.92 7.04 10.14
N LYS A 123 18.26 8.12 10.88
CA LYS A 123 18.22 8.10 12.36
C LYS A 123 16.81 7.91 12.90
N GLU A 124 15.79 8.45 12.25
CA GLU A 124 14.40 8.25 12.65
C GLU A 124 13.96 6.79 12.50
N ILE A 125 14.43 6.10 11.46
CA ILE A 125 14.18 4.65 11.30
C ILE A 125 14.80 3.88 12.48
N ILE A 126 16.03 4.21 12.85
CA ILE A 126 16.68 3.60 14.03
C ILE A 126 15.89 3.92 15.31
N ASN A 127 15.43 5.16 15.49
CA ASN A 127 14.61 5.53 16.66
C ASN A 127 13.29 4.75 16.71
N ILE A 128 12.67 4.50 15.55
CA ILE A 128 11.49 3.64 15.42
C ILE A 128 11.82 2.21 15.88
N LEU A 129 12.91 1.63 15.37
CA LEU A 129 13.34 0.29 15.76
C LEU A 129 13.69 0.19 17.25
N GLN A 130 14.25 1.26 17.82
CA GLN A 130 14.58 1.35 19.25
C GLN A 130 13.36 1.39 20.18
N LEU A 131 12.15 1.63 19.66
CA LEU A 131 10.92 1.41 20.43
C LEU A 131 10.74 -0.07 20.79
N PHE A 132 11.25 -0.96 19.94
CA PHE A 132 11.12 -2.40 20.10
C PHE A 132 12.32 -3.01 20.80
N SER A 133 13.56 -2.62 20.50
CA SER A 133 14.72 -3.12 21.26
C SER A 133 15.93 -2.21 21.12
N LYS A 134 16.82 -2.20 22.12
CA LYS A 134 18.06 -1.45 22.05
C LYS A 134 19.15 -2.15 21.23
N HIS A 135 19.15 -3.48 21.14
CA HIS A 135 20.24 -4.24 20.52
C HIS A 135 19.72 -5.14 19.42
N ASP A 136 19.06 -6.23 19.80
CA ASP A 136 18.56 -7.29 18.94
C ASP A 136 17.04 -7.43 19.12
N MET A 137 16.36 -7.78 18.03
CA MET A 137 14.92 -8.03 18.05
C MET A 137 14.53 -9.01 16.95
N THR A 138 13.71 -10.00 17.29
CA THR A 138 13.01 -10.80 16.30
C THR A 138 11.84 -10.00 15.71
N LEU A 139 11.34 -10.39 14.53
CA LEU A 139 10.13 -9.76 13.98
C LEU A 139 8.90 -10.05 14.88
N LYS A 140 8.89 -11.21 15.56
CA LYS A 140 7.90 -11.58 16.58
C LYS A 140 7.93 -10.64 17.79
N ASP A 141 9.10 -10.19 18.23
CA ASP A 141 9.23 -9.20 19.31
C ASP A 141 8.60 -7.87 18.92
N ILE A 142 8.83 -7.41 17.68
CA ILE A 142 8.23 -6.18 17.13
C ILE A 142 6.70 -6.29 17.18
N LYS A 143 6.14 -7.37 16.64
CA LYS A 143 4.70 -7.65 16.65
C LYS A 143 4.14 -7.68 18.07
N THR A 144 4.82 -8.35 18.99
CA THR A 144 4.39 -8.49 20.38
C THR A 144 4.39 -7.14 21.09
N LYS A 145 5.40 -6.29 20.87
CA LYS A 145 5.48 -4.95 21.47
C LYS A 145 4.45 -3.99 20.89
N LEU A 146 4.09 -4.10 19.61
CA LEU A 146 3.04 -3.29 19.00
C LEU A 146 1.64 -3.56 19.58
N ASN A 147 1.39 -4.75 20.16
CA ASN A 147 0.15 -4.98 20.92
C ASN A 147 -0.02 -4.05 22.12
N ASN A 148 1.08 -3.46 22.64
CA ASN A 148 0.99 -2.46 23.69
C ASN A 148 0.56 -1.11 23.12
N LYS A 149 -0.63 -0.64 23.53
CA LYS A 149 -1.22 0.63 23.06
C LYS A 149 -0.30 1.86 23.22
N SER A 150 0.55 1.91 24.25
CA SER A 150 1.49 3.01 24.46
C SER A 150 2.62 2.97 23.42
N VAL A 151 3.16 1.78 23.16
CA VAL A 151 4.19 1.56 22.12
C VAL A 151 3.62 1.86 20.74
N LEU A 152 2.43 1.34 20.43
CA LEU A 152 1.75 1.59 19.15
C LEU A 152 1.54 3.08 18.88
N LYS A 153 1.10 3.85 19.88
CA LYS A 153 0.96 5.31 19.76
C LYS A 153 2.29 6.00 19.46
N LYS A 154 3.37 5.59 20.14
CA LYS A 154 4.73 6.14 19.87
C LYS A 154 5.20 5.78 18.47
N PHE A 155 4.98 4.53 18.04
CA PHE A 155 5.30 4.06 16.70
C PHE A 155 4.59 4.90 15.63
N ILE A 156 3.27 5.09 15.73
CA ILE A 156 2.51 5.90 14.76
C ILE A 156 2.97 7.35 14.76
N PHE A 157 3.24 7.92 15.93
CA PHE A 157 3.75 9.28 16.02
C PHE A 157 5.10 9.43 15.31
N GLN A 158 6.04 8.53 15.56
CA GLN A 158 7.35 8.54 14.90
C GLN A 158 7.25 8.23 13.41
N LEU A 159 6.40 7.28 13.01
CA LEU A 159 6.11 7.00 11.60
C LEU A 159 5.61 8.25 10.88
N LYS A 160 4.72 9.04 11.51
CA LYS A 160 4.22 10.30 10.93
C LYS A 160 5.33 11.35 10.77
N ILE A 161 6.24 11.45 11.73
CA ILE A 161 7.41 12.34 11.65
C ILE A 161 8.29 11.91 10.48
N TRP A 162 8.66 10.63 10.44
CA TRP A 162 9.51 10.07 9.40
C TRP A 162 8.93 10.23 7.99
N LYS A 163 7.62 9.97 7.81
CA LYS A 163 6.92 10.20 6.54
C LYS A 163 7.04 11.65 6.07
N ARG A 164 6.84 12.60 6.98
CA ARG A 164 6.95 14.02 6.64
C ARG A 164 8.39 14.38 6.29
N ASP A 165 9.36 13.88 7.05
CA ASP A 165 10.75 14.28 6.92
C ASP A 165 11.37 13.67 5.63
N ILE A 166 10.94 12.47 5.21
CA ILE A 166 11.33 11.89 3.90
C ILE A 166 10.66 12.60 2.72
N GLU A 167 9.38 12.98 2.83
CA GLU A 167 8.67 13.78 1.80
C GLU A 167 9.33 15.16 1.63
N GLN A 168 9.68 15.82 2.73
CA GLN A 168 10.40 17.10 2.72
C GLN A 168 11.81 16.98 2.12
N LYS A 169 12.56 15.95 2.51
CA LYS A 169 13.90 15.68 1.98
C LYS A 169 13.87 15.53 0.45
N ASN A 170 12.89 14.79 -0.08
CA ASN A 170 12.73 14.58 -1.51
C ASN A 170 12.03 15.74 -2.22
N ARG A 171 11.59 16.77 -1.49
CA ARG A 171 10.81 17.91 -1.99
C ARG A 171 9.55 17.47 -2.73
N ILE A 172 8.92 16.41 -2.26
CA ILE A 172 7.73 15.85 -2.86
C ILE A 172 6.52 16.23 -2.02
N ASN A 173 5.51 16.73 -2.72
CA ASN A 173 4.16 16.81 -2.20
C ASN A 173 3.34 15.68 -2.85
N PRO A 174 2.94 14.63 -2.11
CA PRO A 174 2.25 13.47 -2.71
C PRO A 174 1.01 13.84 -3.52
N ASN A 175 0.30 14.91 -3.15
CA ASN A 175 -0.90 15.39 -3.84
C ASN A 175 -0.63 15.91 -5.26
N GLU A 176 0.60 16.28 -5.58
CA GLU A 176 1.00 16.68 -6.94
C GLU A 176 1.09 15.49 -7.90
N TYR A 177 1.30 14.28 -7.36
CA TYR A 177 1.49 13.04 -8.13
C TYR A 177 0.26 12.13 -8.05
N TYR A 178 -0.41 12.07 -6.90
CA TYR A 178 -1.59 11.24 -6.68
C TYR A 178 -2.65 12.02 -5.92
N ARG A 179 -3.86 12.09 -6.47
CA ARG A 179 -4.98 12.83 -5.88
C ARG A 179 -6.09 11.88 -5.44
N TYR A 180 -6.67 12.24 -4.30
CA TYR A 180 -7.88 11.65 -3.75
C TYR A 180 -9.03 12.63 -3.96
N GLU A 181 -9.53 12.74 -5.19
CA GLU A 181 -10.59 13.69 -5.52
C GLU A 181 -11.92 13.23 -4.91
N HIS A 182 -12.62 14.10 -4.17
CA HIS A 182 -13.97 13.85 -3.68
C HIS A 182 -14.17 12.63 -2.75
N VAL A 183 -13.12 12.02 -2.20
CA VAL A 183 -13.24 10.91 -1.23
C VAL A 183 -14.21 11.26 -0.09
N GLY A 184 -14.02 12.44 0.52
CA GLY A 184 -14.89 12.91 1.61
C GLY A 184 -16.35 13.08 1.18
N ASN A 185 -16.61 13.51 -0.05
CA ASN A 185 -17.98 13.64 -0.57
C ASN A 185 -18.64 12.26 -0.70
N VAL A 186 -17.90 11.26 -1.19
CA VAL A 186 -18.38 9.87 -1.33
C VAL A 186 -18.65 9.25 0.03
N GLU A 187 -17.75 9.46 0.99
CA GLU A 187 -17.92 8.99 2.37
C GLU A 187 -19.16 9.62 3.03
N ILE A 188 -19.36 10.94 2.87
CA ILE A 188 -20.55 11.64 3.37
C ILE A 188 -21.82 11.09 2.71
N VAL A 189 -21.83 10.89 1.38
CA VAL A 189 -22.97 10.33 0.66
C VAL A 189 -23.27 8.91 1.13
N ALA A 190 -22.26 8.07 1.34
CA ALA A 190 -22.42 6.72 1.88
C ALA A 190 -23.06 6.75 3.28
N ILE A 191 -22.57 7.61 4.18
CA ILE A 191 -23.13 7.78 5.52
C ILE A 191 -24.58 8.24 5.47
N LEU A 192 -24.89 9.29 4.70
CA LEU A 192 -26.25 9.81 4.54
C LEU A 192 -27.19 8.76 3.96
N THR A 193 -26.69 7.92 3.05
CA THR A 193 -27.46 6.82 2.45
C THR A 193 -27.80 5.78 3.51
N VAL A 194 -26.86 5.37 4.37
CA VAL A 194 -27.14 4.44 5.49
C VAL A 194 -28.24 5.00 6.40
N PHE A 195 -28.14 6.27 6.82
CA PHE A 195 -29.16 6.90 7.66
C PHE A 195 -30.53 6.94 6.97
N ALA A 196 -30.58 7.33 5.69
CA ALA A 196 -31.81 7.36 4.91
C ALA A 196 -32.43 5.96 4.75
N SER A 197 -31.62 4.92 4.60
CA SER A 197 -32.09 3.53 4.52
C SER A 197 -32.68 3.06 5.84
N ILE A 198 -32.05 3.36 6.97
CA ILE A 198 -32.58 3.01 8.30
C ILE A 198 -33.94 3.66 8.53
N ILE A 199 -34.08 4.97 8.22
CA ILE A 199 -35.36 5.68 8.33
C ILE A 199 -36.43 5.04 7.45
N ARG A 200 -36.08 4.66 6.20
CA ARG A 200 -37.01 3.98 5.29
C ARG A 200 -37.40 2.58 5.77
N ILE A 201 -36.48 1.81 6.36
CA ILE A 201 -36.82 0.51 6.96
C ILE A 201 -37.83 0.71 8.10
N ILE A 202 -37.65 1.72 8.94
CA ILE A 202 -38.61 2.02 10.02
C ILE A 202 -39.97 2.40 9.43
N ILE A 203 -40.02 3.30 8.45
CA ILE A 203 -41.28 3.76 7.86
C ILE A 203 -41.97 2.63 7.07
N TYR A 204 -41.30 2.02 6.11
CA TYR A 204 -41.92 1.07 5.18
C TYR A 204 -41.95 -0.37 5.70
N GLY A 205 -40.96 -0.75 6.51
CA GLY A 205 -40.88 -2.08 7.09
C GLY A 205 -41.77 -2.24 8.32
N PHE A 206 -41.78 -1.26 9.21
CA PHE A 206 -42.54 -1.33 10.46
C PHE A 206 -43.99 -0.87 10.31
N LEU A 207 -44.26 0.21 9.55
CA LEU A 207 -45.63 0.75 9.43
C LEU A 207 -46.44 0.13 8.29
N MET A 208 -45.78 -0.36 7.23
CA MET A 208 -46.46 -0.86 6.02
C MET A 208 -46.20 -2.34 5.72
N HIS A 209 -45.33 -3.01 6.50
CA HIS A 209 -44.99 -4.43 6.35
C HIS A 209 -44.58 -4.86 4.93
N ILE A 210 -43.86 -4.00 4.20
CA ILE A 210 -43.44 -4.27 2.82
C ILE A 210 -42.06 -4.96 2.82
N ALA A 211 -42.06 -6.29 2.93
CA ALA A 211 -40.83 -7.10 3.04
C ALA A 211 -39.80 -6.84 1.92
N PHE A 212 -40.26 -6.62 0.69
CA PHE A 212 -39.37 -6.34 -0.45
C PHE A 212 -38.59 -5.01 -0.28
N ILE A 213 -39.21 -3.98 0.30
CA ILE A 213 -38.53 -2.70 0.55
C ILE A 213 -37.45 -2.88 1.63
N ILE A 214 -37.76 -3.63 2.70
CA ILE A 214 -36.77 -3.94 3.74
C ILE A 214 -35.55 -4.62 3.13
N ALA A 215 -35.75 -5.64 2.28
CA ALA A 215 -34.66 -6.34 1.60
C ALA A 215 -33.82 -5.39 0.72
N ALA A 216 -34.46 -4.52 -0.05
CA ALA A 216 -33.76 -3.54 -0.89
C ALA A 216 -32.93 -2.53 -0.06
N GLU A 217 -33.44 -2.06 1.08
CA GLU A 217 -32.72 -1.12 1.94
C GLU A 217 -31.55 -1.78 2.69
N ILE A 218 -31.66 -3.06 3.08
CA ILE A 218 -30.54 -3.82 3.66
C ILE A 218 -29.39 -3.92 2.65
N ILE A 219 -29.71 -4.25 1.40
CA ILE A 219 -28.73 -4.28 0.31
C ILE A 219 -28.07 -2.90 0.15
N LEU A 220 -28.82 -1.80 0.31
CA LEU A 220 -28.30 -0.42 0.22
C LEU A 220 -27.33 -0.09 1.33
N ILE A 221 -27.62 -0.54 2.54
CA ILE A 221 -26.71 -0.39 3.66
C ILE A 221 -25.41 -1.14 3.38
N MET A 222 -25.49 -2.40 2.93
CA MET A 222 -24.29 -3.19 2.60
C MET A 222 -23.43 -2.52 1.51
N PHE A 223 -24.06 -2.04 0.42
CA PHE A 223 -23.34 -1.32 -0.64
C PHE A 223 -22.75 0.00 -0.15
N SER A 224 -23.46 0.76 0.69
CA SER A 224 -22.95 2.03 1.22
C SER A 224 -21.75 1.83 2.13
N ILE A 225 -21.79 0.78 2.97
CA ILE A 225 -20.65 0.37 3.80
C ILE A 225 -19.46 -0.01 2.91
N LEU A 226 -19.69 -0.82 1.88
CA LEU A 226 -18.64 -1.18 0.91
C LEU A 226 -18.06 0.06 0.21
N LEU A 227 -18.91 0.99 -0.25
CA LEU A 227 -18.49 2.23 -0.91
C LEU A 227 -17.66 3.11 0.02
N PHE A 228 -18.06 3.21 1.29
CA PHE A 228 -17.31 3.96 2.31
C PHE A 228 -15.89 3.40 2.47
N PHE A 229 -15.73 2.09 2.57
CA PHE A 229 -14.40 1.46 2.71
C PHE A 229 -13.57 1.44 1.43
N THR A 230 -14.21 1.53 0.25
CA THR A 230 -13.54 1.50 -1.07
C THR A 230 -13.38 2.89 -1.70
N SER A 231 -13.87 3.94 -1.05
CA SER A 231 -13.89 5.33 -1.55
C SER A 231 -12.51 5.78 -2.02
N LYS A 232 -11.47 5.57 -1.20
CA LYS A 232 -10.08 5.92 -1.51
C LYS A 232 -9.51 5.19 -2.72
N VAL A 233 -9.88 3.92 -2.89
CA VAL A 233 -9.43 3.09 -4.01
C VAL A 233 -10.08 3.54 -5.32
N ILE A 234 -11.36 3.90 -5.26
CA ILE A 234 -12.15 4.32 -6.42
C ILE A 234 -11.79 5.75 -6.86
N MET A 235 -11.59 6.64 -5.89
CA MET A 235 -11.39 8.06 -6.11
C MET A 235 -9.92 8.48 -6.20
N GLY A 236 -9.01 7.57 -5.84
CA GLY A 236 -7.58 7.76 -5.99
C GLY A 236 -7.16 7.65 -7.47
N HIS A 237 -6.45 8.66 -7.97
CA HIS A 237 -5.86 8.61 -9.30
C HIS A 237 -4.56 9.42 -9.39
N TYR A 238 -3.70 9.02 -10.32
CA TYR A 238 -2.51 9.80 -10.67
C TYR A 238 -2.88 11.12 -11.34
N THR A 239 -2.10 12.16 -11.09
CA THR A 239 -2.10 13.39 -11.89
C THR A 239 -1.35 13.15 -13.20
N GLU A 240 -1.37 14.09 -14.14
CA GLU A 240 -0.57 13.98 -15.37
C GLU A 240 0.94 13.83 -15.08
N MET A 241 1.44 14.61 -14.12
CA MET A 241 2.83 14.50 -13.64
C MET A 241 3.08 13.15 -12.96
N GLY A 242 2.20 12.74 -12.04
CA GLY A 242 2.29 11.44 -11.40
C GLY A 242 2.27 10.29 -12.40
N TYR A 243 1.49 10.44 -13.46
CA TYR A 243 1.38 9.48 -14.54
C TYR A 243 2.66 9.36 -15.36
N TYR A 244 3.28 10.49 -15.70
CA TYR A 244 4.58 10.53 -16.36
C TYR A 244 5.65 9.79 -15.55
N HIS A 245 5.75 10.10 -14.25
CA HIS A 245 6.71 9.44 -13.36
C HIS A 245 6.42 7.94 -13.19
N LEU A 246 5.15 7.58 -12.95
CA LEU A 246 4.70 6.20 -12.84
C LEU A 246 5.13 5.38 -14.06
N THR A 247 4.89 5.92 -15.25
CA THR A 247 5.20 5.24 -16.51
C THR A 247 6.69 4.92 -16.62
N LYS A 248 7.56 5.88 -16.28
CA LYS A 248 9.01 5.68 -16.26
C LYS A 248 9.43 4.62 -15.23
N TRP A 249 8.80 4.59 -14.04
CA TRP A 249 9.05 3.54 -13.05
C TRP A 249 8.56 2.16 -13.48
N ILE A 250 7.42 2.06 -14.19
CA ILE A 250 6.94 0.79 -14.77
C ILE A 250 7.91 0.25 -15.81
N MET A 251 8.49 1.11 -16.65
CA MET A 251 9.51 0.69 -17.64
C MET A 251 10.74 0.12 -16.94
N PHE A 252 11.21 0.79 -15.88
CA PHE A 252 12.30 0.30 -15.07
C PHE A 252 11.95 -1.04 -14.40
N LYS A 253 10.73 -1.18 -13.82
CA LYS A 253 10.23 -2.46 -13.28
C LYS A 253 10.27 -3.58 -14.33
N ASN A 254 9.83 -3.30 -15.56
CA ASN A 254 9.84 -4.28 -16.66
C ASN A 254 11.25 -4.73 -17.02
N TYR A 255 12.21 -3.79 -17.05
CA TYR A 255 13.63 -4.12 -17.22
C TYR A 255 14.10 -5.07 -16.10
N LEU A 256 13.82 -4.76 -14.84
CA LEU A 256 14.23 -5.62 -13.71
C LEU A 256 13.63 -7.01 -13.73
N SER A 257 12.40 -7.15 -14.21
CA SER A 257 11.72 -8.46 -14.31
C SER A 257 12.27 -9.34 -15.44
N SER A 258 13.03 -8.80 -16.39
CA SER A 258 13.49 -9.53 -17.57
C SER A 258 14.92 -10.05 -17.40
N GLU A 259 15.08 -11.38 -17.38
CA GLU A 259 16.38 -12.05 -17.37
C GLU A 259 17.25 -11.64 -18.56
N ASP A 260 16.68 -11.65 -19.77
CA ASP A 260 17.38 -11.29 -21.01
C ASP A 260 17.91 -9.85 -20.97
N GLU A 261 17.12 -8.92 -20.39
CA GLU A 261 17.54 -7.53 -20.32
C GLU A 261 18.60 -7.31 -19.23
N LEU A 262 18.49 -7.97 -18.07
CA LEU A 262 19.52 -7.95 -17.03
C LEU A 262 20.85 -8.55 -17.51
N GLN A 263 20.81 -9.55 -18.39
CA GLN A 263 22.02 -10.13 -18.97
C GLN A 263 22.67 -9.21 -20.01
N LYS A 264 21.87 -8.54 -20.85
CA LYS A 264 22.37 -7.62 -21.89
C LYS A 264 22.88 -6.31 -21.29
N HIS A 265 22.20 -5.81 -20.27
CA HIS A 265 22.46 -4.53 -19.64
C HIS A 265 22.61 -4.76 -18.13
N SER A 266 23.80 -5.20 -17.70
CA SER A 266 24.08 -5.38 -16.28
C SER A 266 24.06 -4.02 -15.54
N PRO A 267 23.36 -3.90 -14.41
CA PRO A 267 23.41 -2.73 -13.54
C PRO A 267 24.78 -2.59 -12.86
N ASP A 268 25.11 -1.36 -12.46
CA ASP A 268 26.34 -1.06 -11.72
C ASP A 268 26.30 -1.58 -10.27
N ASP A 269 25.11 -1.57 -9.65
CA ASP A 269 24.89 -1.97 -8.26
C ASP A 269 23.68 -2.92 -8.14
N TRP A 270 23.96 -4.22 -8.05
CA TRP A 270 22.94 -5.27 -7.94
C TRP A 270 22.14 -5.21 -6.63
N GLU A 271 22.71 -4.66 -5.56
CA GLU A 271 22.02 -4.51 -4.27
C GLU A 271 20.98 -3.38 -4.33
N ASP A 272 21.30 -2.28 -5.01
CA ASP A 272 20.31 -1.20 -5.24
C ASP A 272 19.17 -1.71 -6.13
N ILE A 273 19.49 -2.50 -7.16
CA ILE A 273 18.44 -3.14 -7.97
C ILE A 273 17.51 -4.01 -7.12
N LEU A 274 18.06 -4.77 -6.18
CA LEU A 274 17.26 -5.61 -5.30
C LEU A 274 16.34 -4.78 -4.38
N LEU A 275 16.79 -3.62 -3.88
CA LEU A 275 15.94 -2.69 -3.12
C LEU A 275 14.83 -2.07 -3.99
N TYR A 276 15.11 -1.73 -5.25
CA TYR A 276 14.07 -1.30 -6.19
C TYR A 276 13.09 -2.43 -6.51
N ALA A 277 13.56 -3.67 -6.62
CA ALA A 277 12.69 -4.83 -6.79
C ALA A 277 11.72 -4.97 -5.61
N CYS A 278 12.18 -4.76 -4.37
CA CYS A 278 11.32 -4.70 -3.18
C CYS A 278 10.32 -3.53 -3.24
N CYS A 279 10.69 -2.38 -3.82
CA CYS A 279 9.74 -1.28 -4.03
C CYS A 279 8.57 -1.68 -4.91
N PHE A 280 8.80 -2.59 -5.84
CA PHE A 280 7.84 -3.03 -6.86
C PHE A 280 7.18 -4.37 -6.53
N GLY A 281 7.54 -5.01 -5.42
CA GLY A 281 7.03 -6.33 -5.03
C GLY A 281 7.44 -7.47 -5.95
N ILE A 282 8.59 -7.35 -6.65
CA ILE A 282 9.11 -8.36 -7.59
C ILE A 282 10.45 -8.95 -7.16
N GLU A 283 10.87 -8.71 -5.92
CA GLU A 283 12.17 -9.10 -5.38
C GLU A 283 12.48 -10.59 -5.55
N ASN A 284 11.49 -11.46 -5.35
CA ASN A 284 11.65 -12.91 -5.52
C ASN A 284 11.93 -13.32 -6.97
N ASP A 285 11.34 -12.62 -7.95
CA ASP A 285 11.56 -12.92 -9.36
C ASP A 285 12.91 -12.38 -9.83
N VAL A 286 13.31 -11.22 -9.32
CA VAL A 286 14.64 -10.63 -9.57
C VAL A 286 15.75 -11.52 -8.99
N ILE A 287 15.61 -12.04 -7.76
CA ILE A 287 16.57 -12.98 -7.17
C ILE A 287 16.69 -14.25 -8.01
N LYS A 288 15.58 -14.80 -8.52
CA LYS A 288 15.63 -15.96 -9.43
C LYS A 288 16.42 -15.63 -10.70
N ASN A 289 16.21 -14.45 -11.28
CA ASN A 289 16.95 -14.01 -12.45
C ASN A 289 18.45 -13.89 -12.13
N PHE A 290 18.82 -13.24 -11.02
CA PHE A 290 20.21 -13.11 -10.58
C PHE A 290 20.92 -14.47 -10.46
N LYS A 291 20.25 -15.48 -9.89
CA LYS A 291 20.77 -16.84 -9.79
C LYS A 291 21.05 -17.47 -11.15
N LYS A 292 20.19 -17.25 -12.15
CA LYS A 292 20.39 -17.79 -13.50
C LYS A 292 21.56 -17.14 -14.23
N ILE A 293 21.77 -15.84 -14.02
CA ILE A 293 22.89 -15.09 -14.61
C ILE A 293 24.16 -15.10 -13.74
N ASN A 294 24.20 -15.92 -12.68
CA ASN A 294 25.33 -16.09 -11.75
C ASN A 294 25.83 -14.78 -11.11
N VAL A 295 24.90 -13.86 -10.78
CA VAL A 295 25.23 -12.65 -10.02
C VAL A 295 25.39 -13.01 -8.55
N ASN A 296 26.55 -12.65 -7.98
CA ASN A 296 26.78 -12.71 -6.55
C ASN A 296 26.52 -11.33 -5.94
N VAL A 297 25.41 -11.19 -5.22
CA VAL A 297 25.06 -9.95 -4.53
C VAL A 297 25.88 -9.90 -3.23
N ASN A 298 26.88 -9.04 -3.17
CA ASN A 298 27.82 -8.95 -2.05
C ASN A 298 27.23 -8.30 -0.78
N ASN A 299 26.06 -8.78 -0.32
CA ASN A 299 25.55 -8.46 1.01
C ASN A 299 24.64 -9.58 1.55
N ASN A 300 25.28 -10.55 2.20
CA ASN A 300 24.64 -11.75 2.74
C ASN A 300 23.42 -11.43 3.60
N ASP A 301 23.45 -10.35 4.39
CA ASP A 301 22.35 -10.02 5.30
C ASP A 301 21.11 -9.46 4.58
N LEU A 302 21.30 -8.68 3.51
CA LEU A 302 20.18 -8.18 2.69
C LEU A 302 19.52 -9.32 1.92
N GLU A 303 20.32 -10.15 1.26
CA GLU A 303 19.81 -11.31 0.52
C GLU A 303 19.07 -12.27 1.46
N LYS A 304 19.68 -12.65 2.59
CA LYS A 304 19.02 -13.46 3.64
C LYS A 304 17.70 -12.88 4.09
N PHE A 305 17.65 -11.57 4.34
CA PHE A 305 16.44 -10.89 4.78
C PHE A 305 15.32 -11.02 3.74
N ILE A 306 15.65 -10.83 2.45
CA ILE A 306 14.67 -10.88 1.38
C ILE A 306 14.24 -12.31 1.07
N GLU A 307 15.17 -13.27 0.97
CA GLU A 307 14.86 -14.68 0.70
C GLU A 307 13.97 -15.33 1.77
N ASN A 308 14.05 -14.84 3.01
CA ASN A 308 13.19 -15.29 4.11
C ASN A 308 11.89 -14.45 4.24
N ASP A 309 11.49 -13.72 3.20
CA ASP A 309 10.30 -12.85 3.16
C ASP A 309 10.33 -11.70 4.20
N GLY A 310 11.49 -11.30 4.70
CA GLY A 310 11.62 -10.35 5.81
C GLY A 310 10.97 -8.99 5.55
N VAL A 311 11.11 -8.46 4.32
CA VAL A 311 10.45 -7.20 3.91
C VAL A 311 8.93 -7.33 4.01
N LYS A 312 8.38 -8.43 3.50
CA LYS A 312 6.94 -8.71 3.46
C LYS A 312 6.39 -8.97 4.87
N ILE A 313 7.04 -9.81 5.66
CA ILE A 313 6.61 -10.13 7.03
C ILE A 313 6.58 -8.86 7.89
N LEU A 314 7.65 -8.05 7.83
CA LEU A 314 7.72 -6.82 8.60
C LEU A 314 6.66 -5.80 8.13
N SER A 315 6.40 -5.75 6.82
CA SER A 315 5.36 -4.90 6.23
C SER A 315 3.98 -5.30 6.75
N ASP A 316 3.66 -6.60 6.73
CA ASP A 316 2.40 -7.17 7.22
C ASP A 316 2.19 -6.85 8.71
N ILE A 317 3.25 -6.99 9.52
CA ILE A 317 3.23 -6.65 10.96
C ILE A 317 2.87 -5.17 11.15
N PHE A 318 3.61 -4.26 10.52
CA PHE A 318 3.36 -2.83 10.68
C PHE A 318 1.99 -2.42 10.13
N TYR A 319 1.59 -2.94 8.98
CA TYR A 319 0.33 -2.61 8.33
C TYR A 319 -0.88 -3.01 9.18
N LYS A 320 -0.88 -4.25 9.68
CA LYS A 320 -1.95 -4.77 10.53
C LYS A 320 -2.14 -3.90 11.76
N GLU A 321 -1.05 -3.49 12.40
CA GLU A 321 -1.11 -2.73 13.65
C GLU A 321 -1.50 -1.26 13.43
N VAL A 322 -1.07 -0.62 12.34
CA VAL A 322 -1.51 0.73 11.99
C VAL A 322 -3.02 0.78 11.72
N LYS A 323 -3.59 -0.27 11.10
CA LYS A 323 -5.03 -0.36 10.83
C LYS A 323 -5.91 -0.66 12.05
N ARG A 324 -5.34 -1.01 13.21
CA ARG A 324 -6.12 -1.26 14.45
C ARG A 324 -6.63 0.01 15.12
N ILE A 325 -6.13 1.18 14.70
CA ILE A 325 -6.50 2.50 15.21
C ILE A 325 -7.38 3.19 14.19
#